data_AF-A0A1F2RPH0-F1
#
_entry.id   AF-A0A1F2RPH0-F1
#
_cell.length_a   1.000
_cell.length_b   1.000
_cell.length_c   1.000
_cell.angle_alpha   90.00
_cell.angle_beta   90.00
_cell.angle_gamma   90.00
#
_symmetry.space_group_name_H-M   'P 1'
#
loop_
_entity.id
_entity.type
_entity.pdbx_description
1 polymer ?
#
loop_
_entity_poly.entity_id
_entity_poly.type
_entity_poly.pdbx_seq_one_letter_code
_entity_poly.pdbx_strand_id
1 'polypeptide(L)'
;MDPELIAAKELLEKSIDSLGGWLEFWTAIVVIGLLIEYVPEFIERLKEIDKRSLHTKIGGILITVGVAGELFVGVIASSKETNLRNVTDSITASLNQEAAGARKEAAEAIERSAKAESNLAQANALAANALKAAQGFQLEIAQANERAANAEKETARLNKLAEEERLARVRIEEQIADRILTDEGVIKIAAELRPFPGQQFKIITYWESREPLALTNRIYSAIIRAGWKFIRPANRSNLIWGISGISVYVHPAATELTKKAAEALVSALDKQGLPSALREHNPKDDPTNMIQINVGTKP
;
A
#
# COMPACT_ATOMS: atom_id res chain seq x y z
N MET A 1 -52.09 25.06 25.82
CA MET A 1 -53.33 25.85 26.06
C MET A 1 -54.07 25.35 27.32
N ASP A 2 -54.37 26.24 28.27
CA ASP A 2 -54.99 25.91 29.56
C ASP A 2 -56.50 25.61 29.41
N PRO A 3 -56.97 24.39 29.74
CA PRO A 3 -58.38 24.02 29.66
C PRO A 3 -59.29 24.91 30.51
N GLU A 4 -58.79 25.42 31.64
CA GLU A 4 -59.59 26.23 32.57
C GLU A 4 -59.93 27.61 31.99
N LEU A 5 -58.99 28.23 31.27
CA LEU A 5 -59.20 29.52 30.59
C LEU A 5 -60.23 29.42 29.45
N ILE A 6 -60.24 28.30 28.71
CA ILE A 6 -61.21 28.05 27.64
C ILE A 6 -62.61 27.89 28.24
N ALA A 7 -62.74 27.06 29.28
CA ALA A 7 -64.01 26.85 29.98
C ALA A 7 -64.54 28.16 30.59
N ALA A 8 -63.66 28.99 31.15
CA ALA A 8 -64.03 30.30 31.70
C ALA A 8 -64.56 31.26 30.63
N LYS A 9 -63.94 31.30 29.43
CA LYS A 9 -64.43 32.08 28.29
C LYS A 9 -65.84 31.64 27.88
N GLU A 10 -66.06 30.35 27.68
CA GLU A 10 -67.37 29.80 27.27
C GLU A 10 -68.49 30.11 28.28
N LEU A 11 -68.18 30.04 29.59
CA LEU A 11 -69.13 30.39 30.64
C LEU A 11 -69.46 31.88 30.66
N LEU A 12 -68.47 32.74 30.38
CA LEU A 12 -68.68 34.18 30.30
C LEU A 12 -69.49 34.59 29.06
N GLU A 13 -69.24 33.98 27.90
CA GLU A 13 -70.03 34.20 26.68
C GLU A 13 -71.50 33.83 26.92
N LYS A 14 -71.77 32.65 27.49
CA LYS A 14 -73.15 32.23 27.86
C LYS A 14 -73.81 33.18 28.86
N SER A 15 -73.03 33.72 29.81
CA SER A 15 -73.55 34.66 30.80
C SER A 15 -73.89 36.02 30.17
N ILE A 16 -73.11 36.50 29.20
CA ILE A 16 -73.37 37.76 28.49
C ILE A 16 -74.60 37.63 27.60
N ASP A 17 -74.73 36.52 26.86
CA ASP A 17 -75.92 36.24 26.04
C ASP A 17 -77.20 36.22 26.90
N SER A 18 -77.14 35.61 28.09
CA SER A 18 -78.26 35.61 29.03
C SER A 18 -78.59 37.02 29.55
N LEU A 19 -77.58 37.84 29.84
CA LEU A 19 -77.78 39.22 30.28
C LEU A 19 -78.39 40.09 29.17
N GLY A 20 -78.06 39.83 27.90
CA GLY A 20 -78.73 40.46 26.75
C GLY A 20 -80.24 40.19 26.73
N GLY A 21 -80.65 38.93 26.93
CA GLY A 21 -82.07 38.57 27.05
C GLY A 21 -82.76 39.21 28.27
N TRP A 22 -82.04 39.38 29.40
CA TRP A 22 -82.56 40.10 30.56
C TRP A 22 -82.70 41.60 30.29
N LEU A 23 -81.76 42.22 29.57
CA LEU A 23 -81.85 43.61 29.16
C LEU A 23 -83.11 43.84 28.32
N GLU A 24 -83.35 43.00 27.31
CA GLU A 24 -84.57 43.05 26.47
C GLU A 24 -85.85 42.91 27.31
N PHE A 25 -85.84 42.02 28.31
CA PHE A 25 -86.95 41.86 29.25
C PHE A 25 -87.23 43.13 30.07
N TRP A 26 -86.19 43.75 30.66
CA TRP A 26 -86.36 44.99 31.42
C TRP A 26 -86.76 46.17 30.53
N THR A 27 -86.19 46.28 29.33
CA THR A 27 -86.61 47.27 28.32
C THR A 27 -88.07 47.08 27.94
N ALA A 28 -88.53 45.84 27.75
CA ALA A 28 -89.95 45.55 27.48
C ALA A 28 -90.85 45.98 28.64
N ILE A 29 -90.43 45.75 29.90
CA ILE A 29 -91.13 46.24 31.10
C ILE A 29 -91.23 47.77 31.12
N VAL A 30 -90.13 48.48 30.80
CA VAL A 30 -90.14 49.96 30.69
C VAL A 30 -91.15 50.40 29.62
N VAL A 31 -91.11 49.80 28.43
CA VAL A 31 -92.03 50.12 27.33
C VAL A 31 -93.49 49.86 27.74
N ILE A 32 -93.78 48.74 28.40
CA ILE A 32 -95.13 48.45 28.93
C ILE A 32 -95.53 49.47 30.01
N GLY A 33 -94.61 49.83 30.91
CA GLY A 33 -94.83 50.86 31.93
C GLY A 33 -95.16 52.22 31.33
N LEU A 34 -94.41 52.64 30.31
CA LEU A 34 -94.67 53.85 29.52
C LEU A 34 -96.02 53.79 28.82
N LEU A 35 -96.38 52.63 28.24
CA LEU A 35 -97.70 52.45 27.67
C LEU A 35 -98.78 52.59 28.75
N ILE A 36 -98.64 51.96 29.92
CA ILE A 36 -99.63 52.06 31.01
C ILE A 36 -99.74 53.47 31.59
N GLU A 37 -98.66 54.24 31.63
CA GLU A 37 -98.67 55.60 32.17
C GLU A 37 -99.20 56.61 31.15
N TYR A 38 -98.68 56.58 29.92
CA TYR A 38 -98.96 57.59 28.92
C TYR A 38 -100.11 57.24 27.97
N VAL A 39 -100.45 55.95 27.77
CA VAL A 39 -101.62 55.59 26.93
C VAL A 39 -102.93 56.04 27.58
N PRO A 40 -103.15 55.93 28.90
CA PRO A 40 -104.32 56.52 29.53
C PRO A 40 -104.35 58.03 29.42
N GLU A 41 -103.23 58.76 29.57
CA GLU A 41 -103.21 60.22 29.36
C GLU A 41 -103.44 60.62 27.89
N PHE A 42 -102.96 59.82 26.95
CA PHE A 42 -103.16 59.98 25.51
C PHE A 42 -104.60 59.67 25.09
N ILE A 43 -105.23 58.66 25.71
CA ILE A 43 -106.64 58.28 25.52
C ILE A 43 -107.59 59.21 26.32
N GLU A 44 -107.21 59.71 27.50
CA GLU A 44 -107.93 60.71 28.31
C GLU A 44 -107.99 62.06 27.60
N ARG A 45 -106.93 62.45 26.87
CA ARG A 45 -106.98 63.61 25.94
C ARG A 45 -107.96 63.41 24.78
N LEU A 46 -108.45 62.19 24.55
CA LEU A 46 -109.39 61.83 23.49
C LEU A 46 -110.83 61.58 23.98
N LYS A 47 -111.06 61.22 25.25
CA LYS A 47 -112.39 61.02 25.85
C LYS A 47 -112.37 61.28 27.36
N GLU A 48 -113.10 62.32 27.78
CA GLU A 48 -113.32 62.67 29.19
C GLU A 48 -114.08 61.58 29.98
N ILE A 49 -113.80 61.53 31.30
CA ILE A 49 -114.55 60.93 32.43
C ILE A 49 -113.98 59.62 33.05
N ASP A 50 -113.14 59.86 34.07
CA ASP A 50 -113.11 59.33 35.46
C ASP A 50 -112.89 57.83 35.80
N LYS A 51 -111.63 57.47 36.08
CA LYS A 51 -111.22 56.49 37.12
C LYS A 51 -109.72 56.66 37.49
N ARG A 52 -109.44 57.68 38.31
CA ARG A 52 -108.20 58.48 38.23
C ARG A 52 -107.19 58.34 39.39
N SER A 53 -106.89 57.13 39.90
CA SER A 53 -105.94 57.03 41.03
C SER A 53 -105.08 55.75 41.17
N LEU A 54 -105.28 54.70 40.37
CA LEU A 54 -104.47 53.47 40.50
C LEU A 54 -103.44 53.29 39.37
N HIS A 55 -103.77 53.70 38.14
CA HIS A 55 -102.90 53.49 36.98
C HIS A 55 -101.64 54.36 37.02
N THR A 56 -101.74 55.61 37.48
CA THR A 56 -100.61 56.55 37.58
C THR A 56 -99.57 56.14 38.61
N LYS A 57 -99.96 55.46 39.70
CA LYS A 57 -99.01 54.97 40.72
C LYS A 57 -98.30 53.68 40.28
N ILE A 58 -98.98 52.83 39.51
CA ILE A 58 -98.42 51.57 39.00
C ILE A 58 -97.44 51.84 37.85
N GLY A 59 -97.77 52.76 36.94
CA GLY A 59 -96.91 53.18 35.83
C GLY A 59 -95.54 53.68 36.28
N GLY A 60 -95.50 54.67 37.19
CA GLY A 60 -94.24 55.22 37.68
C GLY A 60 -93.36 54.22 38.43
N ILE A 61 -93.96 53.27 39.15
CA ILE A 61 -93.22 52.16 39.80
C ILE A 61 -92.63 51.22 38.73
N LEU A 62 -93.40 50.87 37.71
CA LEU A 62 -92.92 50.04 36.60
C LEU A 62 -91.77 50.69 35.82
N ILE A 63 -91.85 52.00 35.55
CA ILE A 63 -90.76 52.74 34.91
C ILE A 63 -89.52 52.76 35.81
N THR A 64 -89.69 53.08 37.09
CA THR A 64 -88.55 53.16 38.03
C THR A 64 -87.87 51.79 38.20
N VAL A 65 -88.65 50.71 38.31
CA VAL A 65 -88.14 49.33 38.39
C VAL A 65 -87.48 48.93 37.07
N GLY A 66 -88.06 49.30 35.93
CA GLY A 66 -87.50 49.01 34.62
C GLY A 66 -86.16 49.73 34.38
N VAL A 67 -86.08 51.03 34.66
CA VAL A 67 -84.83 51.82 34.52
C VAL A 67 -83.77 51.36 35.54
N ALA A 68 -84.16 51.04 36.78
CA ALA A 68 -83.24 50.50 37.78
C ALA A 68 -82.75 49.09 37.40
N GLY A 69 -83.62 48.25 36.86
CA GLY A 69 -83.29 46.92 36.35
C GLY A 69 -82.33 46.99 35.15
N GLU A 70 -82.60 47.88 34.19
CA GLU A 70 -81.73 48.14 33.04
C GLU A 70 -80.34 48.62 33.47
N LEU A 71 -80.27 49.57 34.41
CA LEU A 71 -79.00 50.07 34.95
C LEU A 71 -78.23 48.95 35.67
N PHE A 72 -78.91 48.12 36.46
CA PHE A 72 -78.28 47.00 37.17
C PHE A 72 -77.76 45.92 36.21
N VAL A 73 -78.54 45.55 35.19
CA VAL A 73 -78.11 44.61 34.15
C VAL A 73 -76.95 45.20 33.34
N GLY A 74 -76.96 46.50 33.02
CA GLY A 74 -75.87 47.18 32.33
C GLY A 74 -74.55 47.15 33.11
N VAL A 75 -74.59 47.36 34.43
CA VAL A 75 -73.40 47.27 35.29
C VAL A 75 -72.84 45.83 35.34
N ILE A 76 -73.71 44.82 35.46
CA ILE A 76 -73.28 43.42 35.46
C ILE A 76 -72.72 43.02 34.10
N ALA A 77 -73.38 43.40 33.00
CA ALA A 77 -72.92 43.14 31.63
C ALA A 77 -71.54 43.76 31.37
N SER A 78 -71.31 45.00 31.81
CA SER A 78 -70.01 45.69 31.70
C SER A 78 -68.89 44.96 32.45
N SER A 79 -69.17 44.45 33.65
CA SER A 79 -68.21 43.63 34.42
C SER A 79 -67.90 42.30 33.72
N LYS A 80 -68.90 41.65 33.13
CA LYS A 80 -68.70 40.41 32.36
C LYS A 80 -67.93 40.66 31.06
N GLU A 81 -68.22 41.72 30.32
CA GLU A 81 -67.48 42.09 29.11
C GLU A 81 -66.00 42.35 29.42
N THR A 82 -65.71 43.06 30.53
CA THR A 82 -64.34 43.30 30.99
C THR A 82 -63.60 41.99 31.32
N ASN A 83 -64.28 41.07 32.01
CA ASN A 83 -63.71 39.75 32.31
C ASN A 83 -63.50 38.90 31.04
N LEU A 84 -64.38 39.00 30.04
CA LEU A 84 -64.24 38.28 28.77
C LEU A 84 -63.02 38.79 27.98
N ARG A 85 -62.80 40.11 27.97
CA ARG A 85 -61.59 40.71 27.38
C ARG A 85 -60.34 40.22 28.09
N ASN A 86 -60.31 40.25 29.42
CA ASN A 86 -59.16 39.78 30.20
C ASN A 86 -58.82 38.31 29.93
N VAL A 87 -59.83 37.43 29.86
CA VAL A 87 -59.63 36.00 29.52
C VAL A 87 -59.13 35.85 28.08
N THR A 88 -59.69 36.62 27.14
CA THR A 88 -59.26 36.60 25.73
C THR A 88 -57.81 37.08 25.58
N ASP A 89 -57.44 38.15 26.27
CA ASP A 89 -56.08 38.68 26.30
C ASP A 89 -55.11 37.67 26.93
N SER A 90 -55.52 36.96 27.97
CA SER A 90 -54.72 35.87 28.57
C SER A 90 -54.51 34.70 27.62
N ILE A 91 -55.56 34.28 26.88
CA ILE A 91 -55.45 33.21 25.88
C ILE A 91 -54.51 33.62 24.75
N THR A 92 -54.66 34.84 24.21
CA THR A 92 -53.80 35.33 23.13
C THR A 92 -52.35 35.49 23.60
N ALA A 93 -52.11 35.95 24.84
CA ALA A 93 -50.78 36.00 25.43
C ALA A 93 -50.16 34.60 25.56
N SER A 94 -50.91 33.61 26.07
CA SER A 94 -50.44 32.22 26.18
C SER A 94 -50.13 31.61 24.81
N LEU A 95 -50.97 31.83 23.80
CA LEU A 95 -50.74 31.34 22.44
C LEU A 95 -49.52 31.99 21.79
N ASN A 96 -49.33 33.29 22.00
CA ASN A 96 -48.13 33.99 21.53
C ASN A 96 -46.86 33.47 22.20
N GLN A 97 -46.92 33.15 23.50
CA GLN A 97 -45.82 32.54 24.23
C GLN A 97 -45.51 31.12 23.73
N GLU A 98 -46.53 30.29 23.54
CA GLU A 98 -46.40 28.92 23.01
C GLU A 98 -45.83 28.94 21.58
N ALA A 99 -46.33 29.85 20.73
CA ALA A 99 -45.81 30.06 19.37
C ALA A 99 -44.35 30.57 19.39
N ALA A 100 -43.98 31.44 20.32
CA ALA A 100 -42.59 31.88 20.49
C ALA A 100 -41.68 30.73 20.92
N GLY A 101 -42.14 29.86 21.83
CA GLY A 101 -41.45 28.64 22.23
C GLY A 101 -41.22 27.70 21.05
N ALA A 102 -42.28 27.37 20.31
CA ALA A 102 -42.20 26.50 19.13
C ALA A 102 -41.26 27.06 18.05
N ARG A 103 -41.26 28.38 17.82
CA ARG A 103 -40.32 29.04 16.91
C ARG A 103 -38.87 28.91 17.37
N LYS A 104 -38.62 29.05 18.68
CA LYS A 104 -37.28 28.88 19.25
C LYS A 104 -36.79 27.44 19.09
N GLU A 105 -37.61 26.45 19.41
CA GLU A 105 -37.27 25.03 19.25
C GLU A 105 -37.04 24.66 17.78
N ALA A 106 -37.85 25.18 16.87
CA ALA A 106 -37.66 25.00 15.43
C ALA A 106 -36.33 25.61 14.95
N ALA A 107 -35.98 26.81 15.44
CA ALA A 107 -34.70 27.44 15.13
C ALA A 107 -33.51 26.62 15.64
N GLU A 108 -33.58 26.10 16.87
CA GLU A 108 -32.55 25.23 17.45
C GLU A 108 -32.44 23.89 16.70
N ALA A 109 -33.55 23.34 16.20
CA ALA A 109 -33.53 22.13 15.37
C ALA A 109 -32.88 22.39 14.01
N ILE A 110 -33.17 23.53 13.37
CA ILE A 110 -32.52 23.95 12.12
C ILE A 110 -31.02 24.14 12.32
N GLU A 111 -30.60 24.80 13.40
CA GLU A 111 -29.18 25.00 13.71
C GLU A 111 -28.46 23.66 13.91
N ARG A 112 -29.08 22.72 14.64
CA ARG A 112 -28.53 21.36 14.83
C ARG A 112 -28.43 20.61 13.51
N SER A 113 -29.42 20.72 12.61
CA SER A 113 -29.38 20.11 11.28
C SER A 113 -28.24 20.68 10.45
N ALA A 114 -28.12 22.01 10.40
CA ALA A 114 -27.05 22.69 9.66
C ALA A 114 -25.65 22.30 10.16
N LYS A 115 -25.49 22.17 11.49
CA LYS A 115 -24.23 21.70 12.09
C LYS A 115 -23.95 20.23 11.74
N ALA A 116 -24.97 19.37 11.76
CA ALA A 116 -24.82 17.97 11.37
C ALA A 116 -24.45 17.82 9.89
N GLU A 117 -25.06 18.59 9.00
CA GLU A 117 -24.72 18.65 7.57
C GLU A 117 -23.28 19.13 7.35
N SER A 118 -22.84 20.16 8.07
CA SER A 118 -21.45 20.64 8.02
C SER A 118 -20.45 19.56 8.45
N ASN A 119 -20.76 18.85 9.54
CA ASN A 119 -19.92 17.74 10.01
C ASN A 119 -19.86 16.59 9.00
N LEU A 120 -21.00 16.24 8.36
CA LEU A 120 -21.04 15.23 7.30
C LEU A 120 -20.21 15.64 6.09
N ALA A 121 -20.28 16.91 5.67
CA ALA A 121 -19.47 17.44 4.58
C ALA A 121 -17.96 17.34 4.89
N GLN A 122 -17.56 17.69 6.11
CA GLN A 122 -16.16 17.56 6.56
C GLN A 122 -15.71 16.10 6.60
N ALA A 123 -16.55 15.19 7.14
CA ALA A 123 -16.24 13.77 7.18
C ALA A 123 -16.07 13.18 5.78
N ASN A 124 -16.93 13.56 4.83
CA ASN A 124 -16.83 13.15 3.44
C ASN A 124 -15.54 13.67 2.77
N ALA A 125 -15.15 14.91 3.06
CA ALA A 125 -13.90 15.47 2.55
C ALA A 125 -12.67 14.73 3.13
N LEU A 126 -12.67 14.40 4.42
CA LEU A 126 -11.61 13.60 5.04
C LEU A 126 -11.55 12.19 4.44
N ALA A 127 -12.69 11.53 4.22
CA ALA A 127 -12.76 10.21 3.60
C ALA A 127 -12.22 10.24 2.16
N ALA A 128 -12.57 11.25 1.37
CA ALA A 128 -12.04 11.42 0.01
C ALA A 128 -10.53 11.63 0.00
N ASN A 129 -9.99 12.44 0.93
CA ASN A 129 -8.55 12.63 1.07
C ASN A 129 -7.83 11.34 1.51
N ALA A 130 -8.41 10.59 2.44
CA ALA A 130 -7.87 9.31 2.89
C ALA A 130 -7.83 8.28 1.74
N LEU A 131 -8.88 8.22 0.91
CA LEU A 131 -8.92 7.36 -0.28
C LEU A 131 -7.82 7.74 -1.29
N LYS A 132 -7.65 9.04 -1.56
CA LYS A 132 -6.59 9.53 -2.44
C LYS A 132 -5.19 9.19 -1.91
N ALA A 133 -4.97 9.33 -0.60
CA ALA A 133 -3.71 8.94 0.03
C ALA A 133 -3.47 7.42 -0.07
N ALA A 134 -4.50 6.60 0.17
CA ALA A 134 -4.41 5.15 0.04
C ALA A 134 -4.07 4.71 -1.39
N GLN A 135 -4.67 5.35 -2.41
CA GLN A 135 -4.31 5.12 -3.81
C GLN A 135 -2.86 5.52 -4.11
N GLY A 136 -2.39 6.63 -3.53
CA GLY A 136 -0.98 7.05 -3.63
C GLY A 136 -0.04 5.98 -3.07
N PHE A 137 -0.31 5.46 -1.87
CA PHE A 137 0.50 4.40 -1.28
C PHE A 137 0.45 3.10 -2.08
N GLN A 138 -0.71 2.74 -2.66
CA GLN A 138 -0.79 1.57 -3.54
C GLN A 138 0.14 1.70 -4.77
N LEU A 139 0.21 2.89 -5.38
CA LEU A 139 1.10 3.15 -6.50
C LEU A 139 2.58 3.07 -6.08
N GLU A 140 2.93 3.66 -4.94
CA GLU A 140 4.30 3.61 -4.40
C GLU A 140 4.73 2.17 -4.08
N ILE A 141 3.85 1.36 -3.50
CA ILE A 141 4.10 -0.07 -3.24
C ILE A 141 4.31 -0.83 -4.56
N ALA A 142 3.48 -0.59 -5.57
CA ALA A 142 3.64 -1.23 -6.88
C ALA A 142 5.00 -0.88 -7.52
N GLN A 143 5.40 0.39 -7.48
CA GLN A 143 6.70 0.84 -7.98
C GLN A 143 7.88 0.30 -7.17
N ALA A 144 7.74 0.19 -5.84
CA ALA A 144 8.75 -0.41 -4.99
C ALA A 144 8.94 -1.90 -5.32
N ASN A 145 7.84 -2.63 -5.51
CA ASN A 145 7.87 -4.04 -5.88
C ASN A 145 8.50 -4.25 -7.27
N GLU A 146 8.19 -3.39 -8.24
CA GLU A 146 8.82 -3.43 -9.57
C GLU A 146 10.35 -3.22 -9.47
N ARG A 147 10.78 -2.22 -8.70
CA ARG A 147 12.22 -1.97 -8.48
C ARG A 147 12.91 -3.14 -7.79
N ALA A 148 12.28 -3.74 -6.79
CA ALA A 148 12.80 -4.92 -6.10
C ALA A 148 12.96 -6.10 -7.06
N ALA A 149 11.92 -6.39 -7.87
CA ALA A 149 11.97 -7.47 -8.86
C ALA A 149 13.07 -7.26 -9.92
N ASN A 150 13.28 -6.02 -10.36
CA ASN A 150 14.35 -5.70 -11.31
C ASN A 150 15.75 -5.84 -10.67
N ALA A 151 15.91 -5.42 -9.41
CA ALA A 151 17.17 -5.59 -8.68
C ALA A 151 17.51 -7.07 -8.43
N GLU A 152 16.50 -7.90 -8.13
CA GLU A 152 16.67 -9.36 -7.99
C GLU A 152 17.11 -10.01 -9.31
N LYS A 153 16.49 -9.64 -10.43
CA LYS A 153 16.89 -10.12 -11.77
C LYS A 153 18.34 -9.75 -12.11
N GLU A 154 18.73 -8.52 -11.84
CA GLU A 154 20.10 -8.07 -12.12
C GLU A 154 21.12 -8.77 -11.21
N THR A 155 20.79 -8.94 -9.92
CA THR A 155 21.62 -9.71 -8.98
C THR A 155 21.80 -11.14 -9.46
N ALA A 156 20.73 -11.81 -9.91
CA ALA A 156 20.81 -13.16 -10.46
C ALA A 156 21.70 -13.22 -11.72
N ARG A 157 21.59 -12.21 -12.60
CA ARG A 157 22.42 -12.09 -13.80
C ARG A 157 23.91 -11.91 -13.46
N LEU A 158 24.22 -11.01 -12.53
CA LEU A 158 25.60 -10.76 -12.10
C LEU A 158 26.22 -11.97 -11.42
N ASN A 159 25.45 -12.69 -10.59
CA ASN A 159 25.91 -13.93 -9.97
C ASN A 159 26.24 -15.00 -11.02
N LYS A 160 25.40 -15.14 -12.07
CA LYS A 160 25.67 -16.07 -13.17
C LYS A 160 26.95 -15.70 -13.90
N LEU A 161 27.14 -14.42 -14.22
CA LEU A 161 28.35 -13.93 -14.89
C LEU A 161 29.61 -14.16 -14.04
N ALA A 162 29.55 -13.87 -12.74
CA ALA A 162 30.66 -14.08 -11.83
C ALA A 162 31.06 -15.57 -11.74
N GLU A 163 30.09 -16.48 -11.74
CA GLU A 163 30.36 -17.91 -11.74
C GLU A 163 30.95 -18.40 -13.07
N GLU A 164 30.45 -17.88 -14.21
CA GLU A 164 31.01 -18.15 -15.53
C GLU A 164 32.48 -17.68 -15.63
N GLU A 165 32.79 -16.48 -15.13
CA GLU A 165 34.16 -15.96 -15.05
C GLU A 165 35.05 -16.79 -14.13
N ARG A 166 34.52 -17.21 -12.97
CA ARG A 166 35.25 -18.07 -12.02
C ARG A 166 35.62 -19.39 -12.68
N LEU A 167 34.69 -20.03 -13.40
CA LEU A 167 34.94 -21.26 -14.13
C LEU A 167 35.93 -21.06 -15.29
N ALA A 168 35.84 -19.94 -16.01
CA ALA A 168 36.79 -19.61 -17.07
C ALA A 168 38.21 -19.43 -16.52
N ARG A 169 38.35 -18.74 -15.37
CA ARG A 169 39.64 -18.57 -14.68
C ARG A 169 40.24 -19.91 -14.27
N VAL A 170 39.45 -20.79 -13.64
CA VAL A 170 39.93 -22.13 -13.25
C VAL A 170 40.40 -22.92 -14.47
N ARG A 171 39.66 -22.90 -15.59
CA ARG A 171 40.10 -23.58 -16.83
C ARG A 171 41.39 -23.02 -17.39
N ILE A 172 41.56 -21.69 -17.36
CA ILE A 172 42.79 -21.04 -17.79
C ILE A 172 43.94 -21.42 -16.85
N GLU A 173 43.71 -21.38 -15.54
CA GLU A 173 44.68 -21.80 -14.52
C GLU A 173 45.14 -23.25 -14.72
N GLU A 174 44.22 -24.18 -15.00
CA GLU A 174 44.53 -25.57 -15.34
C GLU A 174 45.31 -25.69 -16.66
N GLN A 175 44.96 -24.88 -17.67
CA GLN A 175 45.65 -24.87 -18.96
C GLN A 175 47.07 -24.30 -18.86
N ILE A 176 47.30 -23.28 -18.03
CA ILE A 176 48.64 -22.69 -17.82
C ILE A 176 49.46 -23.43 -16.77
N ALA A 177 48.84 -24.29 -15.94
CA ALA A 177 49.54 -25.03 -14.91
C ALA A 177 50.69 -25.87 -15.51
N ASP A 178 51.85 -25.79 -14.84
CA ASP A 178 53.07 -26.49 -15.22
C ASP A 178 52.83 -28.01 -15.33
N ARG A 179 53.47 -28.69 -16.28
CA ARG A 179 53.46 -30.17 -16.30
C ARG A 179 54.34 -30.67 -15.17
N ILE A 180 53.80 -31.59 -14.36
CA ILE A 180 54.48 -32.12 -13.19
C ILE A 180 54.70 -33.61 -13.37
N LEU A 181 55.95 -34.04 -13.23
CA LEU A 181 56.32 -35.46 -13.13
C LEU A 181 56.58 -35.80 -11.66
N THR A 182 55.68 -36.54 -11.02
CA THR A 182 55.75 -36.91 -9.58
C THR A 182 56.90 -37.87 -9.27
N ASP A 183 57.27 -38.03 -7.99
CA ASP A 183 58.37 -38.93 -7.59
C ASP A 183 58.08 -40.39 -7.94
N GLU A 184 56.82 -40.80 -7.78
CA GLU A 184 56.35 -42.09 -8.23
C GLU A 184 56.49 -42.26 -9.74
N GLY A 185 56.15 -41.22 -10.51
CA GLY A 185 56.31 -41.24 -11.96
C GLY A 185 57.77 -41.39 -12.39
N VAL A 186 58.70 -40.70 -11.71
CA VAL A 186 60.15 -40.86 -11.92
C VAL A 186 60.59 -42.31 -11.69
N ILE A 187 60.09 -42.96 -10.62
CA ILE A 187 60.43 -44.36 -10.31
C ILE A 187 59.87 -45.33 -11.35
N LYS A 188 58.61 -45.12 -11.79
CA LYS A 188 57.95 -45.95 -12.80
C LYS A 188 58.67 -45.86 -14.14
N ILE A 189 58.99 -44.64 -14.60
CA ILE A 189 59.78 -44.43 -15.83
C ILE A 189 61.14 -45.13 -15.72
N ALA A 190 61.84 -44.94 -14.60
CA ALA A 190 63.15 -45.58 -14.41
C ALA A 190 63.05 -47.11 -14.50
N ALA A 191 62.01 -47.72 -13.91
CA ALA A 191 61.79 -49.16 -13.95
C ALA A 191 61.56 -49.69 -15.37
N GLU A 192 60.80 -48.97 -16.21
CA GLU A 192 60.55 -49.35 -17.60
C GLU A 192 61.80 -49.24 -18.50
N LEU A 193 62.74 -48.36 -18.15
CA LEU A 193 63.96 -48.12 -18.94
C LEU A 193 65.16 -48.99 -18.52
N ARG A 194 65.10 -49.66 -17.36
CA ARG A 194 66.16 -50.56 -16.84
C ARG A 194 66.60 -51.65 -17.81
N PRO A 195 65.75 -52.24 -18.67
CA PRO A 195 66.18 -53.26 -19.64
C PRO A 195 67.19 -52.77 -20.68
N PHE A 196 67.43 -51.45 -20.79
CA PHE A 196 68.34 -50.83 -21.77
C PHE A 196 69.55 -50.18 -21.09
N PRO A 197 70.36 -50.90 -20.29
CA PRO A 197 71.44 -50.31 -19.53
C PRO A 197 72.51 -49.70 -20.44
N GLY A 198 73.03 -48.53 -20.04
CA GLY A 198 74.10 -47.86 -20.76
C GLY A 198 73.71 -47.15 -22.05
N GLN A 199 72.42 -47.20 -22.45
CA GLN A 199 71.90 -46.44 -23.60
C GLN A 199 72.27 -44.96 -23.45
N GLN A 200 72.87 -44.39 -24.49
CA GLN A 200 73.31 -43.01 -24.49
C GLN A 200 72.15 -42.08 -24.82
N PHE A 201 72.07 -40.96 -24.11
CA PHE A 201 71.07 -39.93 -24.39
C PHE A 201 71.61 -38.52 -24.17
N LYS A 202 70.95 -37.55 -24.81
CA LYS A 202 71.12 -36.12 -24.54
C LYS A 202 69.74 -35.47 -24.44
N ILE A 203 69.62 -34.39 -23.66
CA ILE A 203 68.39 -33.62 -23.53
C ILE A 203 68.63 -32.19 -23.98
N ILE A 204 67.70 -31.65 -24.77
CA ILE A 204 67.64 -30.26 -25.21
C ILE A 204 66.33 -29.66 -24.70
N THR A 205 66.40 -28.52 -24.01
CA THR A 205 65.23 -27.83 -23.45
C THR A 205 65.36 -26.31 -23.58
N TYR A 206 64.28 -25.58 -23.32
CA TYR A 206 64.31 -24.13 -23.19
C TYR A 206 64.83 -23.76 -21.79
N TRP A 207 66.13 -23.45 -21.70
CA TRP A 207 66.80 -23.12 -20.43
C TRP A 207 66.23 -21.89 -19.72
N GLU A 208 65.61 -20.97 -20.47
CA GLU A 208 65.03 -19.73 -19.93
C GLU A 208 63.58 -19.92 -19.47
N SER A 209 62.96 -21.07 -19.76
CA SER A 209 61.59 -21.39 -19.34
C SER A 209 61.61 -22.31 -18.13
N ARG A 210 60.97 -21.87 -17.04
CA ARG A 210 60.96 -22.58 -15.75
C ARG A 210 60.33 -23.97 -15.87
N GLU A 211 59.21 -24.09 -16.56
CA GLU A 211 58.42 -25.32 -16.63
C GLU A 211 59.14 -26.44 -17.42
N PRO A 212 59.59 -26.23 -18.67
CA PRO A 212 60.30 -27.26 -19.43
C PRO A 212 61.60 -27.67 -18.76
N LEU A 213 62.30 -26.73 -18.11
CA LEU A 213 63.52 -27.02 -17.37
C LEU A 213 63.25 -27.88 -16.13
N ALA A 214 62.22 -27.54 -15.35
CA ALA A 214 61.82 -28.33 -14.19
C ALA A 214 61.43 -29.75 -14.61
N LEU A 215 60.59 -29.90 -15.65
CA LEU A 215 60.20 -31.19 -16.20
C LEU A 215 61.41 -31.98 -16.73
N THR A 216 62.31 -31.31 -17.46
CA THR A 216 63.57 -31.89 -17.96
C THR A 216 64.40 -32.48 -16.84
N ASN A 217 64.56 -31.76 -15.72
CA ASN A 217 65.33 -32.27 -14.58
C ASN A 217 64.71 -33.53 -13.98
N ARG A 218 63.38 -33.65 -13.99
CA ARG A 218 62.65 -34.84 -13.53
C ARG A 218 62.83 -36.01 -14.48
N ILE A 219 62.70 -35.78 -15.80
CA ILE A 219 62.94 -36.79 -16.84
C ILE A 219 64.39 -37.28 -16.79
N TYR A 220 65.35 -36.35 -16.71
CA TYR A 220 66.77 -36.66 -16.54
C TYR A 220 67.00 -37.57 -15.33
N SER A 221 66.40 -37.24 -14.19
CA SER A 221 66.52 -38.04 -12.98
C SER A 221 65.98 -39.46 -13.16
N ALA A 222 64.87 -39.63 -13.88
CA ALA A 222 64.30 -40.95 -14.18
C ALA A 222 65.23 -41.79 -15.06
N ILE A 223 65.79 -41.17 -16.11
CA ILE A 223 66.65 -41.85 -17.09
C ILE A 223 67.99 -42.26 -16.47
N ILE A 224 68.61 -41.39 -15.67
CA ILE A 224 69.86 -41.71 -14.96
C ILE A 224 69.64 -42.87 -13.96
N ARG A 225 68.50 -42.89 -13.25
CA ARG A 225 68.13 -43.99 -12.35
C ARG A 225 67.95 -45.34 -13.07
N ALA A 226 67.68 -45.32 -14.37
CA ALA A 226 67.61 -46.52 -15.21
C ALA A 226 68.99 -47.04 -15.68
N GLY A 227 70.07 -46.31 -15.40
CA GLY A 227 71.44 -46.69 -15.78
C GLY A 227 71.85 -46.25 -17.19
N TRP A 228 71.11 -45.32 -17.80
CA TRP A 228 71.47 -44.72 -19.09
C TRP A 228 72.62 -43.71 -18.95
N LYS A 229 73.36 -43.47 -20.03
CA LYS A 229 74.54 -42.59 -20.03
C LYS A 229 74.22 -41.24 -20.66
N PHE A 230 74.33 -40.17 -19.87
CA PHE A 230 74.13 -38.81 -20.38
C PHE A 230 75.36 -38.32 -21.15
N ILE A 231 75.15 -37.89 -22.39
CA ILE A 231 76.17 -37.27 -23.24
C ILE A 231 75.91 -35.77 -23.26
N ARG A 232 76.84 -34.99 -22.69
CA ARG A 232 76.76 -33.53 -22.71
C ARG A 232 76.93 -33.03 -24.16
N PRO A 233 76.00 -32.22 -24.69
CA PRO A 233 76.17 -31.64 -26.02
C PRO A 233 77.39 -30.70 -26.05
N ALA A 234 78.12 -30.71 -27.16
CA ALA A 234 79.38 -29.97 -27.31
C ALA A 234 79.20 -28.44 -27.26
N ASN A 235 78.02 -27.94 -27.65
CA ASN A 235 77.62 -26.53 -27.56
C ASN A 235 76.32 -26.42 -26.75
N ARG A 236 76.00 -25.22 -26.23
CA ARG A 236 74.65 -24.92 -25.70
C ARG A 236 73.66 -24.96 -26.87
N SER A 237 73.20 -26.16 -27.22
CA SER A 237 72.11 -26.34 -28.17
C SER A 237 70.84 -25.87 -27.49
N ASN A 238 70.29 -24.76 -27.97
CA ASN A 238 68.94 -24.35 -27.62
C ASN A 238 67.96 -25.05 -28.56
N LEU A 239 66.78 -25.39 -28.07
CA LEU A 239 65.68 -25.78 -28.95
C LEU A 239 65.41 -24.63 -29.93
N ILE A 240 65.21 -24.99 -31.21
CA ILE A 240 64.72 -24.02 -32.20
C ILE A 240 63.34 -23.54 -31.74
N TRP A 241 63.03 -22.26 -31.89
CA TRP A 241 61.76 -21.65 -31.49
C TRP A 241 60.55 -22.48 -31.97
N GLY A 242 59.55 -22.65 -31.08
CA GLY A 242 58.27 -23.26 -31.42
C GLY A 242 58.14 -24.78 -31.21
N ILE A 243 59.12 -25.45 -30.59
CA ILE A 243 58.96 -26.86 -30.21
C ILE A 243 58.05 -26.93 -28.99
N SER A 244 56.91 -27.61 -29.16
CA SER A 244 55.96 -27.89 -28.09
C SER A 244 55.88 -29.39 -27.80
N GLY A 245 55.61 -29.74 -26.54
CA GLY A 245 55.56 -31.12 -26.06
C GLY A 245 56.93 -31.75 -25.81
N ILE A 246 56.94 -33.08 -25.66
CA ILE A 246 58.16 -33.88 -25.54
C ILE A 246 58.36 -34.65 -26.85
N SER A 247 59.55 -34.57 -27.43
CA SER A 247 59.89 -35.34 -28.64
C SER A 247 61.14 -36.15 -28.39
N VAL A 248 61.07 -37.44 -28.71
CA VAL A 248 62.18 -38.38 -28.60
C VAL A 248 62.67 -38.68 -30.01
N TYR A 249 63.93 -38.35 -30.29
CA TYR A 249 64.55 -38.53 -31.60
C TYR A 249 65.51 -39.70 -31.58
N VAL A 250 65.42 -40.54 -32.61
CA VAL A 250 66.34 -41.63 -32.90
C VAL A 250 66.83 -41.53 -34.35
N HIS A 251 68.08 -41.89 -34.61
CA HIS A 251 68.58 -41.91 -35.99
C HIS A 251 67.98 -43.11 -36.75
N PRO A 252 67.57 -42.98 -38.03
CA PRO A 252 66.97 -44.09 -38.79
C PRO A 252 67.92 -45.30 -38.91
N ALA A 253 69.23 -45.04 -39.02
CA ALA A 253 70.28 -46.06 -39.02
C ALA A 253 70.75 -46.51 -37.62
N ALA A 254 70.07 -46.13 -36.54
CA ALA A 254 70.39 -46.61 -35.20
C ALA A 254 70.05 -48.10 -35.05
N THR A 255 70.71 -48.76 -34.09
CA THR A 255 70.44 -50.17 -33.79
C THR A 255 69.00 -50.40 -33.33
N GLU A 256 68.49 -51.60 -33.58
CA GLU A 256 67.16 -52.01 -33.12
C GLU A 256 67.01 -51.92 -31.58
N LEU A 257 68.10 -52.11 -30.84
CA LEU A 257 68.11 -51.90 -29.38
C LEU A 257 67.83 -50.44 -29.02
N THR A 258 68.45 -49.49 -29.71
CA THR A 258 68.24 -48.05 -29.50
C THR A 258 66.84 -47.62 -29.90
N LYS A 259 66.29 -48.16 -30.99
CA LYS A 259 64.89 -47.89 -31.39
C LYS A 259 63.90 -48.38 -30.33
N LYS A 260 64.04 -49.62 -29.86
CA LYS A 260 63.22 -50.17 -28.78
C LYS A 260 63.36 -49.39 -27.47
N ALA A 261 64.55 -48.90 -27.16
CA ALA A 261 64.78 -48.05 -25.98
C ALA A 261 64.05 -46.70 -26.11
N ALA A 262 64.05 -46.10 -27.32
CA ALA A 262 63.32 -44.86 -27.59
C ALA A 262 61.80 -45.05 -27.50
N GLU A 263 61.28 -46.14 -28.05
CA GLU A 263 59.86 -46.54 -27.93
C GLU A 263 59.45 -46.76 -26.47
N ALA A 264 60.30 -47.44 -25.68
CA ALA A 264 60.06 -47.66 -24.26
C ALA A 264 60.02 -46.33 -23.47
N LEU A 265 60.87 -45.36 -23.83
CA LEU A 265 60.85 -44.03 -23.22
C LEU A 265 59.57 -43.26 -23.54
N VAL A 266 59.13 -43.27 -24.80
CA VAL A 266 57.86 -42.64 -25.21
C VAL A 266 56.69 -43.28 -24.44
N SER A 267 56.62 -44.61 -24.44
CA SER A 267 55.58 -45.34 -23.71
C SER A 267 55.57 -45.03 -22.21
N ALA A 268 56.74 -44.97 -21.58
CA ALA A 268 56.87 -44.67 -20.15
C ALA A 268 56.41 -43.25 -19.81
N LEU A 269 56.74 -42.27 -20.65
CA LEU A 269 56.31 -40.88 -20.49
C LEU A 269 54.80 -40.74 -20.69
N ASP A 270 54.24 -41.37 -21.73
CA ASP A 270 52.81 -41.34 -22.02
C ASP A 270 51.99 -41.94 -20.86
N LYS A 271 52.46 -43.05 -20.26
CA LYS A 271 51.84 -43.65 -19.07
C LYS A 271 51.86 -42.74 -17.84
N GLN A 272 52.76 -41.76 -17.78
CA GLN A 272 52.79 -40.74 -16.71
C GLN A 272 52.01 -39.47 -17.09
N GLY A 273 51.21 -39.51 -18.15
CA GLY A 273 50.42 -38.36 -18.59
C GLY A 273 51.27 -37.27 -19.22
N LEU A 274 52.44 -37.63 -19.78
CA LEU A 274 53.32 -36.72 -20.49
C LEU A 274 53.36 -37.13 -21.97
N PRO A 275 52.40 -36.65 -22.80
CA PRO A 275 52.34 -36.99 -24.21
C PRO A 275 53.67 -36.70 -24.90
N SER A 276 54.21 -37.74 -25.53
CA SER A 276 55.50 -37.68 -26.19
C SER A 276 55.43 -38.29 -27.58
N ALA A 277 56.25 -37.77 -28.50
CA ALA A 277 56.27 -38.24 -29.89
C ALA A 277 57.65 -38.82 -30.24
N LEU A 278 57.65 -40.03 -30.78
CA LEU A 278 58.85 -40.59 -31.42
C LEU A 278 59.05 -39.90 -32.79
N ARG A 279 60.28 -39.45 -33.05
CA ARG A 279 60.68 -38.75 -34.27
C ARG A 279 62.00 -39.34 -34.77
N GLU A 280 62.26 -39.19 -36.06
CA GLU A 280 63.54 -39.58 -36.65
C GLU A 280 64.43 -38.35 -36.86
N HIS A 281 65.73 -38.51 -36.66
CA HIS A 281 66.72 -37.51 -37.09
C HIS A 281 66.77 -37.41 -38.62
N ASN A 282 67.35 -36.32 -39.12
CA ASN A 282 67.62 -36.19 -40.55
C ASN A 282 68.57 -37.35 -40.96
N PRO A 283 68.20 -38.19 -41.95
CA PRO A 283 69.05 -39.31 -42.37
C PRO A 283 70.44 -38.91 -42.88
N LYS A 284 70.64 -37.61 -43.16
CA LYS A 284 71.93 -37.04 -43.59
C LYS A 284 72.87 -36.71 -42.43
N ASP A 285 72.38 -36.73 -41.19
CA ASP A 285 73.22 -36.55 -40.00
C ASP A 285 74.10 -37.80 -39.81
N ASP A 286 75.20 -37.67 -39.07
CA ASP A 286 76.06 -38.82 -38.80
C ASP A 286 75.27 -39.90 -38.02
N PRO A 287 75.35 -41.19 -38.42
CA PRO A 287 74.66 -42.26 -37.71
C PRO A 287 75.08 -42.32 -36.25
N THR A 288 74.11 -42.24 -35.34
CA THR A 288 74.36 -42.37 -33.89
C THR A 288 73.39 -43.38 -33.27
N ASN A 289 73.88 -44.13 -32.28
CA ASN A 289 73.05 -44.97 -31.41
C ASN A 289 72.62 -44.22 -30.14
N MET A 290 72.49 -42.89 -30.24
CA MET A 290 72.12 -42.02 -29.12
C MET A 290 70.68 -41.54 -29.30
N ILE A 291 69.96 -41.41 -28.19
CA ILE A 291 68.60 -40.85 -28.16
C ILE A 291 68.68 -39.36 -27.81
N GLN A 292 68.06 -38.50 -28.61
CA GLN A 292 67.91 -37.08 -28.27
C GLN A 292 66.49 -36.81 -27.76
N ILE A 293 66.38 -36.16 -26.61
CA ILE A 293 65.10 -35.80 -26.01
C ILE A 293 64.95 -34.29 -26.08
N ASN A 294 63.91 -33.81 -26.74
CA ASN A 294 63.55 -32.41 -26.79
C ASN A 294 62.38 -32.18 -25.84
N VAL A 295 62.55 -31.32 -24.85
CA VAL A 295 61.48 -30.93 -23.91
C VAL A 295 61.13 -29.47 -24.17
N GLY A 296 60.09 -29.27 -24.99
CA GLY A 296 59.56 -27.96 -25.38
C GLY A 296 58.53 -27.42 -24.39
N THR A 297 57.85 -26.33 -24.74
CA THR A 297 56.75 -25.77 -23.94
C THR A 297 55.53 -26.70 -23.90
N LYS A 298 54.53 -26.41 -23.06
CA LYS A 298 53.26 -27.13 -23.06
C LYS A 298 52.52 -26.90 -24.40
N PRO A 299 51.91 -27.94 -25.01
CA PRO A 299 51.09 -27.81 -26.22
C PRO A 299 49.77 -27.10 -26.00
#